data_AF-A0A1H7T5T3-F1
#
_entry.id   AF-A0A1H7T5T3-F1
#
_cell.length_a   1.000
_cell.length_b   1.000
_cell.length_c   1.000
_cell.angle_alpha   90.00
_cell.angle_beta   90.00
_cell.angle_gamma   90.00
#
_symmetry.space_group_name_H-M   'P 1'
#
loop_
_entity.id
_entity.type
_entity.pdbx_description
1 polymer ?
#
loop_
_entity_poly.entity_id
_entity_poly.type
_entity_poly.pdbx_seq_one_letter_code
_entity_poly.pdbx_strand_id
1 'polypeptide(L)'
;MTNDLEYKDMYKHKMDLIQKAIDDTQNTIRFTDTKAAAIIGFWGIISTILIRTADSWTLWLQNFQLSIPNLVISLILVLMIFFLVKSVSLAYLVVVPKTNPIKHVQTGDRSAHELYFISKLNKPLSGRRLYRVAEDIQLEESTENYYNKIKGLDTNELMRELVIELQKVSFIRSVKVDRANAAITTVINFLILLLILLLYIVGNKINLGSLGIMFSLNLNIELLATLIIGHLIGDYLLQTDNQAMRKQDEWLPLLLHCFVYTCTLAILSYLLLGVYNWTMVFIIFVSHILIDKGDIVRWWTKRIKGINNPETNSIKSVLASIDQTFHYLVIFILSCSF
;
A
#
# COMPACT_ATOMS: atom_id res chain seq x y z
N MET A 1 -33.70 19.56 48.26
CA MET A 1 -33.60 18.09 48.15
C MET A 1 -33.63 17.61 46.70
N THR A 2 -34.52 18.13 45.85
CA THR A 2 -34.61 17.78 44.42
C THR A 2 -33.34 18.12 43.61
N ASN A 3 -32.77 19.32 43.74
CA ASN A 3 -31.53 19.70 43.02
C ASN A 3 -30.30 18.85 43.38
N ASP A 4 -30.24 18.31 44.60
CA ASP A 4 -29.05 17.59 45.10
C ASP A 4 -29.05 16.11 44.64
N LEU A 5 -30.25 15.54 44.45
CA LEU A 5 -30.44 14.24 43.79
C LEU A 5 -30.12 14.32 42.29
N GLU A 6 -30.62 15.36 41.62
CA GLU A 6 -30.40 15.59 40.19
C GLU A 6 -28.90 15.83 39.87
N TYR A 7 -28.19 16.54 40.75
CA TYR A 7 -26.74 16.73 40.65
C TYR A 7 -25.96 15.42 40.81
N LYS A 8 -26.30 14.57 41.79
CA LYS A 8 -25.67 13.26 42.00
C LYS A 8 -25.90 12.32 40.81
N ASP A 9 -27.10 12.30 40.26
CA ASP A 9 -27.43 11.49 39.08
C ASP A 9 -26.65 11.97 37.85
N MET A 10 -26.57 13.28 37.60
CA MET A 10 -25.76 13.82 36.51
C MET A 10 -24.27 13.46 36.65
N TYR A 11 -23.70 13.52 37.87
CA TYR A 11 -22.31 13.12 38.10
C TYR A 11 -22.07 11.64 37.82
N LYS A 12 -22.97 10.78 38.31
CA LYS A 12 -22.92 9.35 38.03
C LYS A 12 -22.95 9.08 36.53
N HIS A 13 -23.85 9.74 35.78
CA HIS A 13 -23.91 9.61 34.33
C HIS A 13 -22.63 10.05 33.61
N LYS A 14 -21.96 11.11 34.09
CA LYS A 14 -20.66 11.54 33.55
C LYS A 14 -19.57 10.50 33.78
N MET A 15 -19.50 9.90 34.97
CA MET A 15 -18.52 8.82 35.25
C MET A 15 -18.79 7.59 34.41
N ASP A 16 -20.05 7.16 34.34
CA ASP A 16 -20.47 6.02 33.53
C ASP A 16 -20.11 6.22 32.06
N LEU A 17 -20.26 7.45 31.54
CA LEU A 17 -19.87 7.79 30.17
C LEU A 17 -18.36 7.63 29.95
N ILE A 18 -17.53 8.17 30.86
CA ILE A 18 -16.07 8.08 30.75
C ILE A 18 -15.61 6.63 30.89
N GLN A 19 -16.18 5.88 31.83
CA GLN A 19 -15.85 4.47 32.02
C GLN A 19 -16.21 3.64 30.78
N LYS A 20 -17.40 3.84 30.20
CA LYS A 20 -17.77 3.19 28.94
C LYS A 20 -16.83 3.57 27.78
N ALA A 21 -16.38 4.82 27.71
CA ALA A 21 -15.41 5.25 26.70
C ALA A 21 -14.03 4.58 26.89
N ILE A 22 -13.59 4.39 28.14
CA ILE A 22 -12.37 3.62 28.45
C ILE A 22 -12.55 2.17 28.00
N ASP A 23 -13.68 1.53 28.35
CA ASP A 23 -13.96 0.14 27.99
C ASP A 23 -14.00 -0.06 26.47
N ASP A 24 -14.65 0.82 25.73
CA ASP A 24 -14.67 0.79 24.26
C ASP A 24 -13.27 0.97 23.65
N THR A 25 -12.49 1.89 24.21
CA THR A 25 -11.10 2.11 23.80
C THR A 25 -10.23 0.88 24.05
N GLN A 26 -10.38 0.22 25.20
CA GLN A 26 -9.67 -1.02 25.52
C GLN A 26 -10.10 -2.18 24.62
N ASN A 27 -11.39 -2.30 24.31
CA ASN A 27 -11.89 -3.30 23.36
C ASN A 27 -11.28 -3.08 21.97
N THR A 28 -11.17 -1.83 21.52
CA THR A 28 -10.48 -1.50 20.26
C THR A 28 -8.99 -1.87 20.30
N ILE A 29 -8.31 -1.65 21.43
CA ILE A 29 -6.91 -2.06 21.61
C ILE A 29 -6.77 -3.58 21.47
N ARG A 30 -7.62 -4.36 22.17
CA ARG A 30 -7.62 -5.84 22.09
C ARG A 30 -7.86 -6.32 20.66
N PHE A 31 -8.81 -5.71 19.96
CA PHE A 31 -9.07 -6.02 18.55
C PHE A 31 -7.86 -5.71 17.65
N THR A 32 -7.17 -4.60 17.92
CA THR A 32 -5.97 -4.22 17.18
C THR A 32 -4.80 -5.18 17.45
N ASP A 33 -4.66 -5.68 18.67
CA ASP A 33 -3.68 -6.70 19.03
C ASP A 33 -3.95 -8.02 18.28
N THR A 34 -5.21 -8.43 18.17
CA THR A 34 -5.61 -9.60 17.36
C THR A 34 -5.26 -9.43 15.88
N LYS A 35 -5.47 -8.23 15.31
CA LYS A 35 -5.04 -7.93 13.93
C LYS A 35 -3.53 -8.06 13.75
N ALA A 36 -2.74 -7.51 14.68
CA ALA A 36 -1.29 -7.64 14.64
C ALA A 36 -0.83 -9.11 14.76
N ALA A 37 -1.48 -9.89 15.62
CA ALA A 37 -1.22 -11.33 15.73
C ALA A 37 -1.53 -12.08 14.41
N ALA A 38 -2.61 -11.72 13.72
CA ALA A 38 -2.93 -12.31 12.40
C ALA A 38 -1.84 -12.01 11.36
N ILE A 39 -1.26 -10.80 11.37
CA ILE A 39 -0.12 -10.44 10.49
C ILE A 39 1.10 -11.31 10.79
N ILE A 40 1.42 -11.52 12.08
CA ILE A 40 2.52 -12.41 12.49
C ILE A 40 2.25 -13.85 12.02
N GLY A 41 1.01 -14.34 12.18
CA GLY A 41 0.60 -15.66 11.69
C GLY A 41 0.75 -15.80 10.17
N PHE A 42 0.33 -14.79 9.40
CA PHE A 42 0.53 -14.74 7.95
C PHE A 42 2.01 -14.89 7.57
N TRP A 43 2.90 -14.11 8.20
CA TRP A 43 4.33 -14.23 7.94
C TRP A 43 4.92 -15.57 8.39
N GLY A 44 4.35 -16.23 9.39
CA GLY A 44 4.69 -17.61 9.77
C GLY A 44 4.40 -18.61 8.65
N ILE A 45 3.27 -18.46 7.96
CA ILE A 45 2.93 -19.29 6.79
C ILE A 45 3.95 -19.04 5.66
N ILE A 46 4.23 -17.78 5.34
CA ILE A 46 5.23 -17.42 4.31
C ILE A 46 6.61 -17.98 4.67
N SER A 47 7.03 -17.87 5.92
CA SER A 47 8.32 -18.40 6.39
C SER A 47 8.39 -19.91 6.23
N THR A 48 7.29 -20.63 6.49
CA THR A 48 7.20 -22.08 6.29
C THR A 48 7.36 -22.45 4.81
N ILE A 49 6.73 -21.70 3.90
CA ILE A 49 6.89 -21.89 2.45
C ILE A 49 8.35 -21.66 2.03
N LEU A 50 8.98 -20.60 2.52
CA LEU A 50 10.39 -20.29 2.22
C LEU A 50 11.32 -21.40 2.69
N ILE A 51 11.12 -21.92 3.92
CA ILE A 51 11.91 -23.04 4.45
C ILE A 51 11.70 -24.30 3.60
N ARG A 52 10.46 -24.63 3.25
CA ARG A 52 10.15 -25.81 2.43
C ARG A 52 10.77 -25.75 1.03
N THR A 53 10.98 -24.54 0.52
CA THR A 53 11.53 -24.31 -0.82
C THR A 53 13.03 -23.97 -0.79
N ALA A 54 13.68 -24.06 0.38
CA ALA A 54 15.06 -23.64 0.60
C ALA A 54 16.04 -24.22 -0.43
N ASP A 55 15.95 -25.52 -0.72
CA ASP A 55 16.84 -26.17 -1.68
C ASP A 55 16.73 -25.55 -3.08
N SER A 56 15.50 -25.24 -3.53
CA SER A 56 15.27 -24.57 -4.81
C SER A 56 15.88 -23.17 -4.84
N TRP A 57 15.81 -22.41 -3.74
CA TRP A 57 16.45 -21.11 -3.62
C TRP A 57 17.97 -21.21 -3.67
N THR A 58 18.56 -22.21 -2.98
CA THR A 58 20.01 -22.41 -3.01
C THR A 58 20.53 -22.76 -4.40
N LEU A 59 19.82 -23.63 -5.13
CA LEU A 59 20.14 -23.97 -6.51
C LEU A 59 20.02 -22.77 -7.44
N TRP A 60 18.97 -21.95 -7.28
CA TRP A 60 18.82 -20.72 -8.05
C TRP A 60 19.96 -19.74 -7.79
N LEU A 61 20.37 -19.56 -6.52
CA LEU A 61 21.50 -18.71 -6.14
C LEU A 61 22.83 -19.22 -6.70
N GLN A 62 23.06 -20.54 -6.70
CA GLN A 62 24.29 -21.13 -7.26
C GLN A 62 24.40 -20.94 -8.78
N ASN A 63 23.26 -20.98 -9.47
CA ASN A 63 23.18 -20.75 -10.92
C ASN A 63 22.96 -19.28 -11.28
N PHE A 64 23.10 -18.37 -10.30
CA PHE A 64 22.86 -16.96 -10.52
C PHE A 64 23.92 -16.38 -11.48
N GLN A 65 23.46 -15.90 -12.62
CA GLN A 65 24.28 -15.17 -13.58
C GLN A 65 23.78 -13.72 -13.67
N LEU A 66 24.71 -12.79 -13.85
CA LEU A 66 24.39 -11.38 -14.08
C LEU A 66 23.75 -11.20 -15.47
N SER A 67 22.44 -11.34 -15.50
CA SER A 67 21.58 -11.02 -16.64
C SER A 67 20.53 -10.01 -16.22
N ILE A 68 20.02 -9.21 -17.17
CA ILE A 68 18.97 -8.22 -16.90
C ILE A 68 17.75 -8.85 -16.22
N PRO A 69 17.25 -10.03 -16.63
CA PRO A 69 16.14 -10.69 -15.93
C PRO A 69 16.43 -11.02 -14.46
N ASN A 70 17.63 -11.53 -14.19
CA ASN A 70 18.04 -11.90 -12.84
C ASN A 70 18.21 -10.67 -11.95
N LEU A 71 18.65 -9.52 -12.49
CA LEU A 71 18.72 -8.25 -11.77
C LEU A 71 17.32 -7.72 -11.39
N VAL A 72 16.36 -7.76 -12.31
CA VAL A 72 14.97 -7.35 -12.05
C VAL A 72 14.35 -8.21 -10.94
N ILE A 73 14.50 -9.54 -11.04
CA ILE A 73 14.02 -10.48 -10.02
C ILE A 73 14.67 -10.18 -8.66
N SER A 74 15.99 -9.97 -8.64
CA SER A 74 16.74 -9.69 -7.40
C SER A 74 16.27 -8.41 -6.73
N LEU A 75 16.02 -7.34 -7.50
CA LEU A 75 15.53 -6.07 -6.98
C LEU A 75 14.13 -6.21 -6.36
N ILE A 76 13.22 -6.94 -7.03
CA ILE A 76 11.89 -7.23 -6.50
C ILE A 76 12.00 -8.03 -5.19
N LEU A 77 12.85 -9.06 -5.13
CA LEU A 77 13.07 -9.87 -3.93
C LEU A 77 13.61 -9.04 -2.75
N VAL A 78 14.56 -8.13 -3.00
CA VAL A 78 15.08 -7.21 -1.97
C VAL A 78 13.97 -6.32 -1.41
N LEU A 79 13.13 -5.75 -2.28
CA LEU A 79 11.98 -4.94 -1.84
C LEU A 79 10.95 -5.77 -1.06
N MET A 80 10.71 -7.02 -1.48
CA MET A 80 9.84 -7.95 -0.76
C MET A 80 10.36 -8.25 0.65
N ILE A 81 11.67 -8.51 0.81
CA ILE A 81 12.31 -8.71 2.12
C ILE A 81 12.16 -7.46 2.99
N PHE A 82 12.37 -6.27 2.43
CA PHE A 82 12.18 -5.01 3.15
C PHE A 82 10.76 -4.87 3.70
N PHE A 83 9.73 -5.14 2.88
CA PHE A 83 8.34 -5.09 3.33
C PHE A 83 8.00 -6.14 4.37
N LEU A 84 8.55 -7.35 4.27
CA LEU A 84 8.42 -8.40 5.27
C LEU A 84 8.96 -7.92 6.63
N VAL A 85 10.23 -7.50 6.67
CA VAL A 85 10.88 -7.07 7.91
C VAL A 85 10.15 -5.88 8.53
N LYS A 86 9.75 -4.91 7.70
CA LYS A 86 8.98 -3.75 8.15
C LYS A 86 7.63 -4.16 8.74
N SER A 87 6.89 -5.05 8.07
CA SER A 87 5.57 -5.51 8.50
C SER A 87 5.64 -6.24 9.84
N VAL A 88 6.56 -7.20 9.97
CA VAL A 88 6.78 -7.96 11.22
C VAL A 88 7.19 -7.04 12.36
N SER A 89 8.11 -6.10 12.10
CA SER A 89 8.57 -5.15 13.12
C SER A 89 7.46 -4.25 13.64
N LEU A 90 6.61 -3.74 12.74
CA LEU A 90 5.46 -2.92 13.12
C LEU A 90 4.41 -3.73 13.90
N ALA A 91 4.09 -4.95 13.45
CA ALA A 91 3.16 -5.84 14.16
C ALA A 91 3.67 -6.18 15.57
N TYR A 92 4.98 -6.44 15.72
CA TYR A 92 5.60 -6.65 17.02
C TYR A 92 5.45 -5.43 17.94
N LEU A 93 5.63 -4.21 17.42
CA LEU A 93 5.48 -2.96 18.18
C LEU A 93 4.02 -2.60 18.52
N VAL A 94 3.04 -3.27 17.91
CA VAL A 94 1.62 -3.19 18.32
C VAL A 94 1.40 -4.06 19.56
N VAL A 95 1.86 -5.32 19.51
CA VAL A 95 1.70 -6.30 20.61
C VAL A 95 2.52 -5.92 21.83
N VAL A 96 3.76 -5.48 21.63
CA VAL A 96 4.71 -5.11 22.68
C VAL A 96 5.07 -3.61 22.56
N PRO A 97 4.19 -2.70 23.00
CA PRO A 97 4.44 -1.27 22.94
C PRO A 97 5.56 -0.88 23.92
N LYS A 98 6.52 -0.08 23.46
CA LYS A 98 7.63 0.46 24.27
C LYS A 98 7.44 1.92 24.73
N THR A 99 6.27 2.51 24.44
CA THR A 99 5.98 3.92 24.71
C THR A 99 5.33 4.08 26.08
N ASN A 100 5.83 5.00 26.91
CA ASN A 100 5.21 5.36 28.19
C ASN A 100 4.06 6.36 27.96
N PRO A 101 2.78 6.00 28.16
CA PRO A 101 1.63 6.87 27.86
C PRO A 101 1.60 8.15 28.71
N ILE A 102 2.11 8.11 29.94
CA ILE A 102 2.06 9.25 30.88
C ILE A 102 2.83 10.45 30.31
N LYS A 103 3.93 10.21 29.58
CA LYS A 103 4.74 11.27 28.95
C LYS A 103 4.02 11.97 27.79
N HIS A 104 2.90 11.44 27.32
CA HIS A 104 2.17 11.93 26.15
C HIS A 104 0.79 12.50 26.50
N VAL A 105 0.46 12.59 27.80
CA VAL A 105 -0.76 13.22 28.29
C VAL A 105 -0.40 14.54 28.98
N GLN A 106 -1.00 15.64 28.54
CA GLN A 106 -0.80 16.95 29.15
C GLN A 106 -1.70 17.08 30.38
N THR A 107 -1.15 16.83 31.56
CA THR A 107 -1.91 16.88 32.83
C THR A 107 -1.95 18.27 33.49
N GLY A 108 -1.24 19.26 32.93
CA GLY A 108 -1.09 20.59 33.55
C GLY A 108 -0.33 20.53 34.89
N ASP A 109 -0.64 21.44 35.82
CA ASP A 109 0.04 21.61 37.12
C ASP A 109 -0.28 20.53 38.17
N ARG A 110 -1.13 19.55 37.86
CA ARG A 110 -1.50 18.50 38.83
C ARG A 110 -1.16 17.12 38.28
N SER A 111 -0.35 16.38 39.03
CA SER A 111 0.04 15.00 38.72
C SER A 111 -1.09 14.03 39.02
N ALA A 112 -1.23 12.99 38.18
CA ALA A 112 -2.15 11.88 38.42
C ALA A 112 -1.71 11.05 39.64
N HIS A 113 -2.66 10.50 40.39
CA HIS A 113 -2.42 9.64 41.56
C HIS A 113 -2.10 8.18 41.17
N GLU A 114 -2.05 7.86 39.87
CA GLU A 114 -1.71 6.55 39.29
C GLU A 114 -2.57 5.38 39.81
N LEU A 115 -3.86 5.62 40.01
CA LEU A 115 -4.74 4.66 40.69
C LEU A 115 -5.10 3.45 39.82
N TYR A 116 -5.14 3.58 38.49
CA TYR A 116 -5.69 2.54 37.62
C TYR A 116 -4.74 1.39 37.27
N PHE A 117 -3.43 1.53 37.53
CA PHE A 117 -2.45 0.52 37.12
C PHE A 117 -1.43 0.21 38.21
N ILE A 118 -1.77 -0.75 39.07
CA ILE A 118 -0.87 -1.29 40.10
C ILE A 118 -0.12 -2.50 39.54
N SER A 119 0.91 -2.27 38.73
CA SER A 119 1.67 -3.35 38.09
C SER A 119 3.13 -3.43 38.55
N LYS A 120 3.59 -2.44 39.32
CA LYS A 120 4.99 -2.36 39.70
C LYS A 120 5.27 -3.35 40.81
N LEU A 121 6.18 -4.28 40.53
CA LEU A 121 6.63 -5.28 41.48
C LEU A 121 7.83 -4.73 42.26
N ASN A 122 7.92 -5.11 43.53
CA ASN A 122 9.07 -4.78 44.39
C ASN A 122 10.41 -5.29 43.82
N LYS A 123 10.37 -6.35 42.99
CA LYS A 123 11.52 -6.97 42.34
C LYS A 123 11.15 -7.34 40.89
N PRO A 124 12.06 -7.17 39.92
CA PRO A 124 11.79 -7.54 38.54
C PRO A 124 11.72 -9.07 38.39
N LEU A 125 10.71 -9.52 37.65
CA LEU A 125 10.56 -10.90 37.19
C LEU A 125 11.54 -11.13 36.01
N SER A 126 12.61 -11.89 36.25
CA SER A 126 13.61 -12.22 35.23
C SER A 126 14.26 -13.58 35.44
N GLY A 127 14.75 -14.18 34.35
CA GLY A 127 15.47 -15.46 34.37
C GLY A 127 14.64 -16.62 34.91
N ARG A 128 15.22 -17.41 35.82
CA ARG A 128 14.56 -18.58 36.42
C ARG A 128 13.27 -18.24 37.19
N ARG A 129 13.09 -16.99 37.61
CA ARG A 129 11.88 -16.53 38.32
C ARG A 129 10.65 -16.48 37.44
N LEU A 130 10.79 -16.42 36.11
CA LEU A 130 9.65 -16.49 35.18
C LEU A 130 8.96 -17.86 35.19
N TYR A 131 9.65 -18.91 35.66
CA TYR A 131 9.19 -20.30 35.60
C TYR A 131 8.98 -20.94 36.98
N ARG A 132 9.12 -20.16 38.07
CA ARG A 132 8.97 -20.64 39.44
C ARG A 132 8.14 -19.65 40.25
N VAL A 133 7.27 -20.17 41.13
CA VAL A 133 6.55 -19.36 42.10
C VAL A 133 7.58 -18.77 43.07
N ALA A 134 7.71 -17.44 43.06
CA ALA A 134 8.63 -16.71 43.91
C ALA A 134 7.82 -15.95 44.96
N GLU A 135 7.80 -16.46 46.19
CA GLU A 135 7.02 -15.91 47.32
C GLU A 135 7.50 -14.51 47.75
N ASP A 136 8.72 -14.12 47.38
CA ASP A 136 9.32 -12.83 47.71
C ASP A 136 8.94 -11.70 46.75
N ILE A 137 8.16 -12.00 45.71
CA ILE A 137 7.67 -11.05 44.71
C ILE A 137 6.27 -10.59 45.11
N GLN A 138 6.16 -9.29 45.40
CA GLN A 138 4.91 -8.65 45.80
C GLN A 138 4.74 -7.35 45.02
N LEU A 139 3.50 -6.84 44.99
CA LEU A 139 3.24 -5.49 44.50
C LEU A 139 4.00 -4.48 45.37
N GLU A 140 4.63 -3.50 44.74
CA GLU A 140 5.37 -2.45 45.44
C GLU A 140 4.45 -1.59 46.30
N GLU A 141 3.22 -1.37 45.84
CA GLU A 141 2.20 -0.62 46.55
C GLU A 141 1.45 -1.52 47.55
N SER A 142 1.43 -1.15 48.84
CA SER A 142 0.68 -1.88 49.85
C SER A 142 -0.83 -1.57 49.77
N THR A 143 -1.66 -2.53 50.19
CA THR A 143 -3.13 -2.36 50.23
C THR A 143 -3.55 -1.16 51.07
N GLU A 144 -2.89 -0.93 52.21
CA GLU A 144 -3.18 0.19 53.11
C GLU A 144 -2.86 1.53 52.46
N ASN A 145 -1.70 1.64 51.78
CA ASN A 145 -1.34 2.89 51.10
C ASN A 145 -2.30 3.19 49.95
N TYR A 146 -2.67 2.16 49.18
CA TYR A 146 -3.62 2.29 48.08
C TYR A 146 -5.03 2.65 48.58
N TYR A 147 -5.51 2.05 49.68
CA TYR A 147 -6.79 2.40 50.29
C TYR A 147 -6.82 3.87 50.74
N ASN A 148 -5.75 4.35 51.39
CA ASN A 148 -5.65 5.74 51.82
C ASN A 148 -5.62 6.72 50.65
N LYS A 149 -4.97 6.37 49.53
CA LYS A 149 -5.03 7.13 48.27
C LYS A 149 -6.47 7.26 47.74
N ILE A 150 -7.25 6.18 47.74
CA ILE A 150 -8.65 6.22 47.27
C ILE A 150 -9.54 7.01 48.23
N LYS A 151 -9.40 6.77 49.54
CA LYS A 151 -10.22 7.41 50.58
C LYS A 151 -10.04 8.93 50.62
N GLY A 152 -8.87 9.42 50.24
CA GLY A 152 -8.55 10.85 50.22
C GLY A 152 -9.14 11.64 49.04
N LEU A 153 -9.72 10.98 48.03
CA LEU A 153 -10.15 11.65 46.79
C LEU A 153 -11.56 12.22 46.89
N ASP A 154 -11.72 13.46 46.45
CA ASP A 154 -13.05 14.02 46.15
C ASP A 154 -13.60 13.43 44.83
N THR A 155 -14.93 13.47 44.68
CA THR A 155 -15.67 13.17 43.45
C THR A 155 -15.11 13.87 42.20
N ASN A 156 -14.67 15.12 42.30
CA ASN A 156 -14.05 15.83 41.17
C ASN A 156 -12.63 15.32 40.86
N GLU A 157 -11.88 14.87 41.87
CA GLU A 157 -10.57 14.24 41.67
C GLU A 157 -10.71 12.88 41.01
N LEU A 158 -11.70 12.09 41.42
CA LEU A 158 -12.03 10.82 40.77
C LEU A 158 -12.38 11.01 39.28
N MET A 159 -13.18 12.03 38.96
CA MET A 159 -13.51 12.36 37.57
C MET A 159 -12.25 12.66 36.75
N ARG A 160 -11.33 13.43 37.33
CA ARG A 160 -10.09 13.83 36.67
C ARG A 160 -9.17 12.65 36.45
N GLU A 161 -9.04 11.74 37.42
CA GLU A 161 -8.28 10.49 37.25
C GLU A 161 -8.84 9.66 36.09
N LEU A 162 -10.18 9.52 36.02
CA LEU A 162 -10.86 8.85 34.91
C LEU A 162 -10.57 9.50 33.54
N VAL A 163 -10.59 10.83 33.46
CA VAL A 163 -10.28 11.56 32.22
C VAL A 163 -8.83 11.36 31.80
N ILE A 164 -7.89 11.43 32.75
CA ILE A 164 -6.47 11.19 32.50
C ILE A 164 -6.25 9.78 31.96
N GLU A 165 -6.92 8.79 32.55
CA GLU A 165 -6.82 7.42 32.06
C GLU A 165 -7.43 7.24 30.68
N LEU A 166 -8.60 7.83 30.42
CA LEU A 166 -9.20 7.87 29.08
C LEU A 166 -8.21 8.42 28.04
N GLN A 167 -7.48 9.50 28.36
CA GLN A 167 -6.47 10.07 27.48
C GLN A 167 -5.29 9.12 27.26
N LYS A 168 -4.78 8.46 28.31
CA LYS A 168 -3.69 7.47 28.19
C LYS A 168 -4.10 6.30 27.30
N VAL A 169 -5.27 5.70 27.54
CA VAL A 169 -5.74 4.56 26.73
C VAL A 169 -6.05 5.00 25.29
N SER A 170 -6.57 6.21 25.09
CA SER A 170 -6.81 6.76 23.76
C SER A 170 -5.51 6.97 22.98
N PHE A 171 -4.46 7.46 23.63
CA PHE A 171 -3.13 7.58 23.02
C PHE A 171 -2.59 6.20 22.61
N ILE A 172 -2.65 5.21 23.51
CA ILE A 172 -2.22 3.83 23.20
C ILE A 172 -2.98 3.29 21.99
N ARG A 173 -4.31 3.45 21.99
CA ARG A 173 -5.18 3.03 20.87
C ARG A 173 -4.72 3.66 19.56
N SER A 174 -4.56 4.97 19.50
CA SER A 174 -4.18 5.66 18.26
C SER A 174 -2.84 5.15 17.72
N VAL A 175 -1.82 5.05 18.57
CA VAL A 175 -0.49 4.54 18.17
C VAL A 175 -0.57 3.09 17.67
N LYS A 176 -1.33 2.22 18.36
CA LYS A 176 -1.50 0.82 17.96
C LYS A 176 -2.25 0.71 16.62
N VAL A 177 -3.33 1.47 16.44
CA VAL A 177 -4.13 1.46 15.20
C VAL A 177 -3.28 1.91 14.02
N ASP A 178 -2.51 2.99 14.16
CA ASP A 178 -1.66 3.50 13.08
C ASP A 178 -0.57 2.50 12.69
N ARG A 179 0.08 1.88 13.69
CA ARG A 179 1.10 0.84 13.44
C ARG A 179 0.49 -0.41 12.80
N ALA A 180 -0.68 -0.86 13.26
CA ALA A 180 -1.36 -2.01 12.70
C ALA A 180 -1.78 -1.75 11.24
N ASN A 181 -2.34 -0.58 10.95
CA ASN A 181 -2.68 -0.18 9.59
C ASN A 181 -1.45 -0.12 8.69
N ALA A 182 -0.34 0.49 9.16
CA ALA A 182 0.91 0.52 8.42
C ALA A 182 1.47 -0.89 8.16
N ALA A 183 1.38 -1.79 9.14
CA ALA A 183 1.77 -3.19 8.97
C ALA A 183 0.93 -3.91 7.90
N ILE A 184 -0.39 -3.70 7.89
CA ILE A 184 -1.31 -4.24 6.86
C ILE A 184 -0.96 -3.68 5.49
N THR A 185 -0.75 -2.37 5.36
CA THR A 185 -0.35 -1.74 4.09
C THR A 185 0.96 -2.34 3.56
N THR A 186 1.93 -2.62 4.44
CA THR A 186 3.18 -3.29 4.01
C THR A 186 2.96 -4.73 3.54
N VAL A 187 2.00 -5.47 4.09
CA VAL A 187 1.61 -6.79 3.57
C VAL A 187 0.99 -6.65 2.17
N ILE A 188 0.11 -5.68 1.96
CA ILE A 188 -0.51 -5.44 0.64
C ILE A 188 0.56 -5.12 -0.40
N ASN A 189 1.51 -4.24 -0.07
CA ASN A 189 2.62 -3.91 -0.98
C ASN A 189 3.48 -5.14 -1.32
N PHE A 190 3.74 -6.02 -0.34
CA PHE A 190 4.42 -7.28 -0.58
C PHE A 190 3.62 -8.18 -1.54
N LEU A 191 2.31 -8.29 -1.38
CA LEU A 191 1.45 -9.10 -2.25
C LEU A 191 1.39 -8.55 -3.68
N ILE A 192 1.41 -7.22 -3.85
CA ILE A 192 1.51 -6.58 -5.17
C ILE A 192 2.85 -6.93 -5.83
N LEU A 193 3.96 -6.84 -5.10
CA LEU A 193 5.27 -7.23 -5.63
C LEU A 193 5.34 -8.71 -5.98
N LEU A 194 4.72 -9.57 -5.16
CA LEU A 194 4.61 -11.00 -5.46
C LEU A 194 3.81 -11.23 -6.75
N LEU A 195 2.70 -10.52 -6.95
CA LEU A 195 1.92 -10.61 -8.18
C LEU A 195 2.75 -10.15 -9.39
N ILE A 196 3.47 -9.04 -9.28
CA ILE A 196 4.36 -8.54 -10.34
C ILE A 196 5.44 -9.58 -10.66
N LEU A 197 6.06 -10.18 -9.64
CA LEU A 197 7.06 -11.23 -9.81
C LEU A 197 6.49 -12.46 -10.51
N LEU A 198 5.29 -12.89 -10.12
CA LEU A 198 4.60 -14.02 -10.76
C LEU A 198 4.26 -13.71 -12.21
N LEU A 199 3.73 -12.52 -12.51
CA LEU A 199 3.45 -12.08 -13.87
C LEU A 199 4.71 -12.01 -14.72
N TYR A 200 5.84 -11.56 -14.15
CA TYR A 200 7.13 -11.54 -14.82
C TYR A 200 7.61 -12.97 -15.16
N ILE A 201 7.59 -13.88 -14.18
CA ILE A 201 8.05 -15.26 -14.37
C ILE A 201 7.14 -16.05 -15.32
N VAL A 202 5.82 -15.86 -15.22
CA VAL A 202 4.82 -16.56 -16.03
C VAL A 202 4.75 -15.96 -17.43
N GLY A 203 4.82 -14.63 -17.56
CA GLY A 203 4.84 -13.93 -18.85
C GLY A 203 5.95 -14.44 -19.75
N ASN A 204 7.13 -14.72 -19.20
CA ASN A 204 8.26 -15.28 -19.93
C ASN A 204 8.10 -16.78 -20.27
N LYS A 205 7.05 -17.45 -19.78
CA LYS A 205 6.78 -18.89 -19.97
C LYS A 205 5.50 -19.20 -20.76
N ILE A 206 4.64 -18.21 -21.01
CA ILE A 206 3.42 -18.41 -21.78
C ILE A 206 3.78 -18.40 -23.28
N ASN A 207 3.97 -19.61 -23.84
CA ASN A 207 3.63 -19.85 -25.24
C ASN A 207 2.12 -20.18 -25.26
N LEU A 208 1.29 -19.24 -25.69
CA LEU A 208 -0.15 -19.46 -25.83
C LEU A 208 -0.32 -20.56 -26.89
N GLY A 209 -0.74 -21.75 -26.46
CA GLY A 209 -0.93 -22.90 -27.35
C GLY A 209 -1.83 -22.55 -28.53
N SER A 210 -1.45 -23.03 -29.72
CA SER A 210 -2.21 -22.85 -30.96
C SER A 210 -3.62 -23.41 -30.79
N LEU A 211 -4.61 -22.52 -30.62
CA LEU A 211 -6.00 -22.92 -30.71
C LEU A 211 -6.34 -23.06 -32.19
N GLY A 212 -6.67 -24.29 -32.59
CA GLY A 212 -6.99 -24.62 -33.97
C GLY A 212 -8.13 -23.77 -34.53
N ILE A 213 -7.80 -23.07 -35.62
CA ILE A 213 -8.59 -22.62 -36.79
C ILE A 213 -8.00 -21.28 -37.27
N MET A 214 -7.12 -21.36 -38.28
CA MET A 214 -6.60 -20.30 -39.18
C MET A 214 -6.02 -18.97 -38.63
N PHE A 215 -5.94 -18.70 -37.34
CA PHE A 215 -5.24 -17.52 -36.81
C PHE A 215 -4.52 -17.86 -35.49
N SER A 216 -3.21 -18.09 -35.54
CA SER A 216 -2.38 -18.11 -34.33
C SER A 216 -2.02 -16.67 -33.96
N LEU A 217 -2.82 -16.04 -33.09
CA LEU A 217 -2.44 -14.79 -32.43
C LEU A 217 -1.50 -15.12 -31.27
N ASN A 218 -0.20 -15.07 -31.52
CA ASN A 218 0.80 -15.15 -30.47
C ASN A 218 1.00 -13.76 -29.88
N LEU A 219 0.41 -13.51 -28.72
CA LEU A 219 0.58 -12.23 -28.03
C LEU A 219 1.93 -12.20 -27.30
N ASN A 220 2.84 -11.37 -27.79
CA ASN A 220 4.10 -11.08 -27.14
C ASN A 220 3.87 -10.06 -26.02
N ILE A 221 3.74 -10.56 -24.78
CA ILE A 221 3.47 -9.74 -23.59
C ILE A 221 4.62 -8.78 -23.28
N GLU A 222 5.86 -9.20 -23.52
CA GLU A 222 7.04 -8.36 -23.29
C GLU A 222 7.08 -7.19 -24.26
N LEU A 223 6.78 -7.44 -25.54
CA LEU A 223 6.63 -6.41 -26.57
C LEU A 223 5.45 -5.48 -26.26
N LEU A 224 4.30 -6.04 -25.85
CA LEU A 224 3.13 -5.25 -25.46
C LEU A 224 3.46 -4.27 -24.32
N ALA A 225 4.07 -4.77 -23.24
CA ALA A 225 4.46 -3.94 -22.11
C ALA A 225 5.48 -2.87 -22.52
N THR A 226 6.47 -3.24 -23.33
CA THR A 226 7.52 -2.32 -23.79
C THR A 226 6.96 -1.21 -24.69
N LEU A 227 6.06 -1.55 -25.62
CA LEU A 227 5.42 -0.59 -26.50
C LEU A 227 4.45 0.33 -25.74
N ILE A 228 3.72 -0.17 -24.73
CA ILE A 228 2.87 0.66 -23.86
C ILE A 228 3.72 1.64 -23.06
N ILE A 229 4.80 1.19 -22.43
CA ILE A 229 5.70 2.08 -21.67
C ILE A 229 6.35 3.09 -22.61
N GLY A 230 6.84 2.65 -23.77
CA GLY A 230 7.40 3.52 -24.79
C GLY A 230 6.41 4.57 -25.29
N HIS A 231 5.13 4.19 -25.44
CA HIS A 231 4.05 5.11 -25.79
C HIS A 231 3.87 6.18 -24.73
N LEU A 232 3.78 5.80 -23.45
CA LEU A 232 3.65 6.76 -22.36
C LEU A 232 4.85 7.73 -22.29
N ILE A 233 6.07 7.23 -22.51
CA ILE A 233 7.27 8.07 -22.55
C ILE A 233 7.23 9.02 -23.74
N GLY A 234 6.89 8.53 -24.93
CA GLY A 234 6.83 9.32 -26.16
C GLY A 234 5.79 10.44 -26.11
N ASP A 235 4.58 10.13 -25.67
CA ASP A 235 3.43 11.06 -25.71
C ASP A 235 3.34 11.97 -24.48
N TYR A 236 3.76 11.52 -23.29
CA TYR A 236 3.60 12.33 -22.07
C TYR A 236 4.90 12.93 -21.55
N LEU A 237 6.05 12.29 -21.74
CA LEU A 237 7.32 12.80 -21.22
C LEU A 237 8.12 13.58 -22.27
N LEU A 238 8.16 13.09 -23.51
CA LEU A 238 9.01 13.66 -24.57
C LEU A 238 8.25 14.61 -25.51
N GLN A 239 6.92 14.57 -25.49
CA GLN A 239 6.10 15.51 -26.23
C GLN A 239 6.13 16.89 -25.57
N THR A 240 6.39 17.93 -26.37
CA THR A 240 6.38 19.33 -25.93
C THR A 240 5.00 19.96 -26.05
N ASP A 241 4.72 21.01 -25.27
CA ASP A 241 3.46 21.77 -25.34
C ASP A 241 3.18 22.31 -26.75
N ASN A 242 4.22 22.76 -27.45
CA ASN A 242 4.12 23.24 -28.83
C ASN A 242 3.65 22.13 -29.80
N GLN A 243 4.12 20.89 -29.60
CA GLN A 243 3.64 19.74 -30.37
C GLN A 243 2.20 19.39 -30.01
N ALA A 244 1.88 19.36 -28.72
CA ALA A 244 0.53 19.04 -28.23
C ALA A 244 -0.54 19.97 -28.78
N MET A 245 -0.27 21.28 -28.79
CA MET A 245 -1.24 22.28 -29.22
C MET A 245 -1.41 22.38 -30.73
N ARG A 246 -0.36 22.09 -31.52
CA ARG A 246 -0.34 22.38 -32.96
C ARG A 246 -0.37 21.16 -33.87
N LYS A 247 -0.21 19.94 -33.34
CA LYS A 247 -0.15 18.70 -34.16
C LYS A 247 -1.40 18.45 -35.01
N GLN A 248 -2.56 18.96 -34.60
CA GLN A 248 -3.79 18.82 -35.37
C GLN A 248 -3.90 19.79 -36.54
N ASP A 249 -3.23 20.95 -36.47
CA ASP A 249 -3.35 22.03 -37.46
C ASP A 249 -2.13 22.11 -38.38
N GLU A 250 -0.95 21.75 -37.88
CA GLU A 250 0.32 21.88 -38.57
C GLU A 250 1.05 20.55 -38.73
N TRP A 251 1.56 20.30 -39.94
CA TRP A 251 2.27 19.06 -40.28
C TRP A 251 3.63 18.93 -39.62
N LEU A 252 4.37 20.03 -39.44
CA LEU A 252 5.74 19.97 -38.90
C LEU A 252 5.77 19.54 -37.42
N PRO A 253 4.98 20.13 -36.50
CA PRO A 253 4.89 19.65 -35.12
C PRO A 253 4.42 18.20 -35.01
N LEU A 254 3.46 17.80 -35.86
CA LEU A 254 2.98 16.42 -35.95
C LEU A 254 4.09 15.45 -36.34
N LEU A 255 4.75 15.68 -37.48
CA LEU A 255 5.78 14.78 -37.98
C LEU A 255 6.98 14.67 -37.02
N LEU A 256 7.40 15.79 -36.40
CA LEU A 256 8.46 15.77 -35.41
C LEU A 256 8.08 14.95 -34.17
N HIS A 257 6.84 15.10 -33.69
CA HIS A 257 6.35 14.29 -32.58
C HIS A 257 6.29 12.80 -32.94
N CYS A 258 5.66 12.44 -34.07
CA CYS A 258 5.59 11.06 -34.54
C CYS A 258 6.98 10.45 -34.73
N PHE A 259 7.96 11.24 -35.17
CA PHE A 259 9.35 10.80 -35.31
C PHE A 259 9.98 10.50 -33.96
N VAL A 260 9.93 11.44 -33.00
CA VAL A 260 10.46 11.24 -31.64
C VAL A 260 9.79 10.06 -30.95
N TYR A 261 8.46 9.97 -31.07
CA TYR A 261 7.67 8.86 -30.57
C TYR A 261 8.16 7.52 -31.15
N THR A 262 8.24 7.42 -32.48
CA THR A 262 8.65 6.18 -33.15
C THR A 262 10.08 5.79 -32.80
N CYS A 263 11.00 6.76 -32.72
CA CYS A 263 12.36 6.51 -32.25
C CYS A 263 12.37 5.98 -30.81
N THR A 264 11.54 6.53 -29.93
CA THR A 264 11.43 6.08 -28.54
C THR A 264 10.97 4.62 -28.47
N LEU A 265 9.91 4.26 -29.19
CA LEU A 265 9.41 2.87 -29.23
C LEU A 265 10.43 1.92 -29.87
N ALA A 266 11.09 2.33 -30.96
CA ALA A 266 12.10 1.52 -31.64
C ALA A 266 13.34 1.28 -30.76
N ILE A 267 13.84 2.32 -30.10
CA ILE A 267 14.99 2.25 -29.20
C ILE A 267 14.67 1.36 -28.00
N LEU A 268 13.51 1.55 -27.35
CA LEU A 268 13.13 0.74 -26.20
C LEU A 268 12.91 -0.73 -26.58
N SER A 269 12.22 -1.00 -27.69
CA SER A 269 12.02 -2.37 -28.18
C SER A 269 13.35 -3.05 -28.51
N TYR A 270 14.28 -2.32 -29.11
CA TYR A 270 15.61 -2.84 -29.42
C TYR A 270 16.46 -3.06 -28.17
N LEU A 271 16.54 -2.08 -27.26
CA LEU A 271 17.39 -2.16 -26.07
C LEU A 271 16.89 -3.17 -25.04
N LEU A 272 15.57 -3.28 -24.86
CA LEU A 272 14.99 -4.14 -23.83
C LEU A 272 14.75 -5.57 -24.31
N LEU A 273 14.34 -5.74 -25.58
CA LEU A 273 13.91 -7.04 -26.10
C LEU A 273 14.78 -7.55 -27.25
N GLY A 274 15.70 -6.74 -27.78
CA GLY A 274 16.44 -7.07 -29.00
C GLY A 274 15.56 -7.12 -30.26
N VAL A 275 14.30 -6.68 -30.18
CA VAL A 275 13.34 -6.75 -31.27
C VAL A 275 13.49 -5.50 -32.14
N TYR A 276 13.84 -5.70 -33.40
CA TYR A 276 13.92 -4.64 -34.39
C TYR A 276 13.34 -5.09 -35.74
N ASN A 277 12.28 -4.41 -36.17
CA ASN A 277 11.62 -4.72 -37.43
C ASN A 277 11.17 -3.43 -38.12
N TRP A 278 11.68 -3.19 -39.34
CA TRP A 278 11.36 -1.99 -40.12
C TRP A 278 9.87 -1.88 -40.48
N THR A 279 9.17 -3.00 -40.67
CA THR A 279 7.73 -3.03 -40.90
C THR A 279 6.97 -2.56 -39.67
N MET A 280 7.35 -3.02 -38.47
CA MET A 280 6.77 -2.56 -37.21
C MET A 280 6.98 -1.05 -37.03
N VAL A 281 8.21 -0.57 -37.21
CA VAL A 281 8.56 0.87 -37.12
C VAL A 281 7.73 1.70 -38.09
N PHE A 282 7.57 1.23 -39.33
CA PHE A 282 6.77 1.93 -40.33
C PHE A 282 5.28 1.98 -39.95
N ILE A 283 4.70 0.86 -39.49
CA ILE A 283 3.30 0.81 -39.05
C ILE A 283 3.09 1.75 -37.87
N ILE A 284 3.99 1.74 -36.87
CA ILE A 284 3.94 2.64 -35.71
C ILE A 284 3.92 4.10 -36.19
N PHE A 285 4.88 4.51 -37.01
CA PHE A 285 4.99 5.89 -37.47
C PHE A 285 3.76 6.37 -38.25
N VAL A 286 3.30 5.58 -39.22
CA VAL A 286 2.16 5.94 -40.07
C VAL A 286 0.86 5.95 -39.27
N SER A 287 0.65 4.94 -38.43
CA SER A 287 -0.55 4.87 -37.59
C SER A 287 -0.62 6.04 -36.61
N HIS A 288 0.51 6.42 -35.99
CA HIS A 288 0.59 7.57 -35.09
C HIS A 288 0.23 8.87 -35.81
N ILE A 289 0.75 9.12 -37.01
CA ILE A 289 0.39 10.30 -37.82
C ILE A 289 -1.12 10.35 -38.08
N LEU A 290 -1.72 9.23 -38.47
CA LEU A 290 -3.13 9.16 -38.84
C LEU A 290 -4.06 9.37 -37.64
N ILE A 291 -3.70 8.85 -36.47
CA ILE A 291 -4.48 9.00 -35.25
C ILE A 291 -4.32 10.43 -34.70
N ASP A 292 -3.08 10.93 -34.55
CA ASP A 292 -2.80 12.25 -33.97
C ASP A 292 -3.27 13.44 -34.83
N LYS A 293 -3.43 13.25 -36.14
CA LYS A 293 -4.08 14.26 -36.99
C LYS A 293 -5.53 14.53 -36.55
N GLY A 294 -6.15 13.57 -35.84
CA GLY A 294 -7.45 13.70 -35.19
C GLY A 294 -8.65 13.42 -36.09
N ASP A 295 -8.46 13.21 -37.39
CA ASP A 295 -9.55 12.98 -38.34
C ASP A 295 -10.29 11.68 -38.05
N ILE A 296 -9.57 10.60 -37.75
CA ILE A 296 -10.14 9.30 -37.39
C ILE A 296 -10.92 9.40 -36.08
N VAL A 297 -10.36 10.06 -35.07
CA VAL A 297 -10.98 10.24 -33.75
C VAL A 297 -12.26 11.08 -33.86
N ARG A 298 -12.22 12.20 -34.61
CA ARG A 298 -13.39 13.04 -34.88
C ARG A 298 -14.46 12.29 -35.66
N TRP A 299 -14.08 11.53 -36.67
CA TRP A 299 -15.00 10.69 -37.45
C TRP A 299 -15.69 9.66 -36.57
N TRP A 300 -14.94 8.91 -35.76
CA TRP A 300 -15.47 7.90 -34.85
C TRP A 300 -16.44 8.52 -33.83
N THR A 301 -16.06 9.66 -33.27
CA THR A 301 -16.87 10.38 -32.28
C THR A 301 -18.21 10.86 -32.86
N LYS A 302 -18.20 11.39 -34.08
CA LYS A 302 -19.43 11.86 -34.76
C LYS A 302 -20.30 10.70 -35.27
N ARG A 303 -19.70 9.69 -35.89
CA ARG A 303 -20.43 8.64 -36.62
C ARG A 303 -20.80 7.43 -35.76
N ILE A 304 -19.92 7.02 -34.85
CA ILE A 304 -20.13 5.82 -34.02
C ILE A 304 -20.71 6.19 -32.66
N LYS A 305 -20.14 7.20 -31.99
CA LYS A 305 -20.66 7.65 -30.68
C LYS A 305 -21.85 8.60 -30.76
N GLY A 306 -22.18 9.11 -31.95
CA GLY A 306 -23.35 9.99 -32.17
C GLY A 306 -23.21 11.37 -31.53
N ILE A 307 -22.00 11.85 -31.25
CA ILE A 307 -21.77 13.16 -30.63
C ILE A 307 -21.68 14.22 -31.73
N ASN A 308 -22.72 15.04 -31.84
CA ASN A 308 -22.86 16.05 -32.90
C ASN A 308 -21.80 17.17 -32.82
N ASN A 309 -21.41 17.58 -31.59
CA ASN A 309 -20.43 18.65 -31.34
C ASN A 309 -19.26 18.18 -30.47
N PRO A 310 -18.24 17.53 -31.07
CA PRO A 310 -17.08 17.02 -30.33
C PRO A 310 -16.18 18.13 -29.75
N GLU A 311 -16.32 19.39 -30.17
CA GLU A 311 -15.41 20.47 -29.76
C GLU A 311 -15.78 21.14 -28.41
N THR A 312 -16.83 20.65 -27.74
CA THR A 312 -17.23 21.18 -26.44
C THR A 312 -16.23 20.77 -25.34
N ASN A 313 -15.93 21.68 -24.41
CA ASN A 313 -14.95 21.44 -23.35
C ASN A 313 -15.29 20.22 -22.47
N SER A 314 -16.57 19.89 -22.32
CA SER A 314 -17.03 18.71 -21.57
C SER A 314 -16.70 17.37 -22.25
N ILE A 315 -16.37 17.36 -23.55
CA ILE A 315 -16.12 16.15 -24.33
C ILE A 315 -14.63 15.96 -24.64
N LYS A 316 -13.78 16.97 -24.40
CA LYS A 316 -12.33 16.91 -24.65
C LYS A 316 -11.64 15.72 -23.98
N SER A 317 -11.99 15.40 -22.74
CA SER A 317 -11.47 14.21 -22.05
C SER A 317 -11.89 12.91 -22.73
N VAL A 318 -13.11 12.85 -23.28
CA VAL A 318 -13.60 11.69 -24.03
C VAL A 318 -12.86 11.53 -25.35
N LEU A 319 -12.58 12.62 -26.06
CA LEU A 319 -11.75 12.59 -27.28
C LEU A 319 -10.35 12.09 -27.00
N ALA A 320 -9.72 12.59 -25.92
CA ALA A 320 -8.42 12.09 -25.48
C ALA A 320 -8.46 10.59 -25.16
N SER A 321 -9.48 10.09 -24.46
CA SER A 321 -9.60 8.66 -24.18
C SER A 321 -9.81 7.81 -25.45
N ILE A 322 -10.56 8.30 -26.45
CA ILE A 322 -10.75 7.60 -27.72
C ILE A 322 -9.44 7.56 -28.51
N ASP A 323 -8.74 8.69 -28.58
CA ASP A 323 -7.42 8.81 -29.19
C ASP A 323 -6.43 7.79 -28.60
N GLN A 324 -6.30 7.77 -27.27
CA GLN A 324 -5.44 6.81 -26.56
C GLN A 324 -5.85 5.35 -26.82
N THR A 325 -7.15 5.08 -26.92
CA THR A 325 -7.65 3.72 -27.22
C THR A 325 -7.19 3.24 -28.61
N PHE A 326 -7.17 4.13 -29.62
CA PHE A 326 -6.66 3.77 -30.94
C PHE A 326 -5.17 3.48 -30.94
N HIS A 327 -4.38 4.26 -30.19
CA HIS A 327 -2.95 4.00 -30.02
C HIS A 327 -2.70 2.64 -29.35
N TYR A 328 -3.41 2.32 -28.26
CA TYR A 328 -3.30 1.01 -27.61
C TYR A 328 -3.75 -0.15 -28.51
N LEU A 329 -4.74 0.06 -29.36
CA LEU A 329 -5.20 -0.95 -30.30
C LEU A 329 -4.13 -1.28 -31.36
N VAL A 330 -3.42 -0.29 -31.87
CA VAL A 330 -2.28 -0.52 -32.78
C VAL A 330 -1.16 -1.27 -32.06
N ILE A 331 -0.80 -0.84 -30.85
CA ILE A 331 0.23 -1.50 -30.03
C ILE A 331 -0.14 -2.97 -29.78
N PHE A 332 -1.40 -3.25 -29.45
CA PHE A 332 -1.90 -4.60 -29.26
C PHE A 332 -1.77 -5.46 -30.53
N ILE A 333 -2.18 -4.93 -31.69
CA ILE A 333 -2.07 -5.64 -32.98
C ILE A 333 -0.61 -5.96 -33.32
N LEU A 334 0.29 -4.99 -33.11
CA LEU A 334 1.72 -5.20 -33.34
C LEU A 334 2.29 -6.27 -32.41
N SER A 335 1.88 -6.25 -31.14
CA SER A 335 2.32 -7.24 -30.15
C SER A 335 1.79 -8.66 -30.43
N CYS A 336 0.73 -8.78 -31.22
CA CYS A 336 0.25 -10.07 -31.70
C CYS A 336 0.94 -10.55 -32.98
N SER A 337 1.63 -9.65 -33.69
CA SER A 337 2.16 -9.88 -35.05
C SER A 337 3.68 -10.02 -35.10
N PHE A 338 4.38 -9.56 -34.05
CA PHE A 338 5.82 -9.55 -33.89
C PHE A 338 6.17 -10.03 -32.47
#